data_AF-A0A7X2MGI5-F1
#
_entry.id   AF-A0A7X2MGI5-F1
#
_cell.length_a   1.000
_cell.length_b   1.000
_cell.length_c   1.000
_cell.angle_alpha   90.00
_cell.angle_beta   90.00
_cell.angle_gamma   90.00
#
_symmetry.space_group_name_H-M   'P 1'
#
loop_
_entity.id
_entity.type
_entity.pdbx_description
1 polymer ?
#
loop_
_entity_poly.entity_id
_entity_poly.type
_entity_poly.pdbx_seq_one_letter_code
_entity_poly.pdbx_strand_id
1 'polypeptide(L)'
;QDMSNTLSKYISGQAIECIFVGICTAIGYGLAGVPYALLTGIFAGATNIIPYIGPYIGLVPALILSLTDSFNTAVMAIIVCIIVQQIDGNLIYPNVIGKSVDIHPLTIILLLLVAGKIAGLLGIILCIPFYAIIKVIVKHVREVIILENESSDEVKIEK
;
A
#
# COMPACT_ATOMS: atom_id res chain seq x y z
N GLN A 1 8.82 6.56 -18.55
CA GLN A 1 8.53 5.36 -17.73
C GLN A 1 7.29 4.74 -18.32
N ASP A 2 7.40 3.54 -18.91
CA ASP A 2 6.26 2.94 -19.60
C ASP A 2 5.16 2.59 -18.61
N MET A 3 3.91 2.89 -18.97
CA MET A 3 2.73 2.67 -18.15
C MET A 3 2.63 1.22 -17.66
N SER A 4 2.94 0.27 -18.55
CA SER A 4 3.00 -1.18 -18.26
C SER A 4 4.01 -1.50 -17.15
N ASN A 5 5.21 -0.90 -17.19
CA ASN A 5 6.25 -1.12 -16.19
C ASN A 5 5.83 -0.58 -14.81
N THR A 6 5.15 0.57 -14.77
CA THR A 6 4.64 1.15 -13.51
C THR A 6 3.57 0.27 -12.88
N LEU A 7 2.62 -0.20 -13.69
CA LEU A 7 1.55 -1.08 -13.22
C LEU A 7 2.09 -2.44 -12.76
N SER A 8 2.99 -3.04 -13.53
CA SER A 8 3.64 -4.32 -13.19
C SER A 8 4.42 -4.22 -11.86
N LYS A 9 5.22 -3.17 -11.67
CA LYS A 9 5.94 -2.92 -10.41
C LYS A 9 5.00 -2.72 -9.22
N TYR A 10 3.90 -1.99 -9.41
CA TYR A 10 2.91 -1.81 -8.35
C TYR A 10 2.24 -3.13 -7.97
N ILE A 11 1.72 -3.88 -8.93
CA ILE A 11 1.00 -5.15 -8.67
C ILE A 11 1.94 -6.18 -8.04
N SER A 12 3.13 -6.37 -8.61
CA SER A 12 4.13 -7.30 -8.05
C SER A 12 4.60 -6.86 -6.67
N GLY A 13 4.84 -5.56 -6.47
CA GLY A 13 5.21 -5.01 -5.18
C GLY A 13 4.13 -5.20 -4.12
N GLN A 14 2.87 -4.93 -4.46
CA GLN A 14 1.74 -5.15 -3.55
C GLN A 14 1.58 -6.63 -3.19
N ALA A 15 1.79 -7.55 -4.14
CA ALA A 15 1.73 -8.98 -3.84
C ALA A 15 2.84 -9.40 -2.85
N ILE A 16 4.07 -8.91 -3.04
CA ILE A 16 5.19 -9.15 -2.12
C ILE A 16 4.86 -8.59 -0.73
N GLU A 17 4.26 -7.41 -0.67
CA GLU A 17 3.89 -6.73 0.58
C GLU A 17 2.81 -7.50 1.34
N CYS A 18 1.74 -7.96 0.68
CA CYS A 18 0.73 -8.83 1.27
C CYS A 18 1.32 -10.14 1.82
N ILE A 19 2.24 -10.77 1.07
CA ILE A 19 2.91 -12.01 1.49
C ILE A 19 3.80 -11.76 2.70
N PHE A 20 4.58 -10.67 2.68
CA PHE A 20 5.44 -10.27 3.79
C PHE A 20 4.62 -10.08 5.08
N VAL A 21 3.57 -9.24 5.01
CA VAL A 21 2.73 -8.98 6.19
C VAL A 21 2.05 -10.26 6.66
N GLY A 22 1.56 -11.11 5.75
CA GLY A 22 0.93 -12.36 6.12
C GLY A 22 1.86 -13.32 6.87
N ILE A 23 3.09 -13.49 6.37
CA ILE A 23 4.10 -14.36 7.00
C ILE A 23 4.58 -13.79 8.33
N CYS A 24 4.97 -12.51 8.36
CA CYS A 24 5.48 -11.88 9.57
C CYS A 24 4.43 -11.82 10.67
N THR A 25 3.16 -11.54 10.31
CA THR A 25 2.05 -11.55 11.26
C THR A 25 1.77 -12.96 11.76
N ALA A 26 1.74 -13.97 10.89
CA ALA A 26 1.54 -15.37 11.30
C ALA A 26 2.62 -15.84 12.27
N ILE A 27 3.89 -15.53 12.00
CA ILE A 27 5.01 -15.86 12.88
C ILE A 27 4.90 -15.10 14.21
N GLY A 28 4.71 -13.78 14.15
CA GLY A 28 4.61 -12.96 15.36
C GLY A 28 3.46 -13.37 16.27
N TYR A 29 2.28 -13.63 15.69
CA TYR A 29 1.13 -14.14 16.41
C TYR A 29 1.36 -15.55 16.97
N GLY A 30 2.04 -16.43 16.22
CA GLY A 30 2.40 -17.76 16.71
C GLY A 30 3.33 -17.71 17.91
N LEU A 31 4.34 -16.84 17.89
CA LEU A 31 5.26 -16.63 19.02
C LEU A 31 4.58 -15.97 20.23
N ALA A 32 3.56 -15.15 19.98
CA ALA A 32 2.79 -14.45 21.01
C ALA A 32 1.65 -15.29 21.63
N GLY A 33 1.40 -16.50 21.14
CA GLY A 33 0.32 -17.36 21.62
C GLY A 33 -1.07 -16.96 21.12
N VAL A 34 -1.17 -16.16 20.06
CA VAL A 34 -2.45 -15.74 19.49
C VAL A 34 -3.16 -16.95 18.85
N PRO A 35 -4.44 -17.22 19.20
CA PRO A 35 -5.19 -18.33 18.64
C PRO A 35 -5.31 -18.23 17.12
N TYR A 36 -5.16 -19.37 16.44
CA TYR A 36 -5.26 -19.44 14.97
C TYR A 36 -4.29 -18.52 14.23
N ALA A 37 -3.08 -18.30 14.79
CA ALA A 37 -2.06 -17.39 14.26
C ALA A 37 -1.87 -17.45 12.74
N LEU A 38 -1.79 -18.64 12.14
CA LEU A 38 -1.64 -18.81 10.70
C LEU A 38 -2.84 -18.27 9.92
N LEU A 39 -4.07 -18.58 10.36
CA LEU A 39 -5.30 -18.12 9.71
C LEU A 39 -5.42 -16.59 9.81
N THR A 40 -5.19 -16.04 11.00
CA THR A 40 -5.21 -14.58 11.23
C THR A 40 -4.10 -13.86 10.48
N GLY A 41 -2.92 -14.49 10.32
CA GLY A 41 -1.82 -13.95 9.53
C GLY A 41 -2.15 -13.93 8.05
N ILE A 42 -2.70 -15.01 7.49
CA ILE A 42 -3.18 -15.04 6.09
C ILE A 42 -4.24 -13.95 5.87
N PHE A 43 -5.18 -13.79 6.81
CA PHE A 43 -6.19 -12.74 6.73
C PHE A 43 -5.58 -11.33 6.79
N ALA A 44 -4.59 -11.11 7.67
CA ALA A 44 -3.86 -9.86 7.74
C ALA A 44 -3.15 -9.54 6.41
N GLY A 45 -2.42 -10.51 5.85
CA GLY A 45 -1.78 -10.35 4.54
C GLY A 45 -2.77 -10.07 3.41
N ALA A 46 -3.91 -10.77 3.38
CA ALA A 46 -4.94 -10.58 2.35
C ALA A 46 -5.59 -9.19 2.42
N THR A 47 -5.90 -8.71 3.63
CA THR A 47 -6.49 -7.39 3.83
C THR A 47 -5.50 -6.26 3.57
N ASN A 48 -4.19 -6.54 3.69
CA ASN A 48 -3.12 -5.59 3.41
C ASN A 48 -3.03 -5.12 1.95
N ILE A 49 -3.78 -5.77 1.04
CA ILE A 49 -3.98 -5.27 -0.32
C ILE A 49 -4.56 -3.85 -0.37
N ILE A 50 -5.20 -3.42 0.73
CA ILE A 50 -5.70 -2.06 0.93
C ILE A 50 -4.67 -1.29 1.77
N PRO A 51 -3.85 -0.41 1.18
CA PRO A 51 -2.80 0.27 1.93
C PRO A 51 -3.36 1.13 3.07
N TYR A 52 -2.61 1.21 4.17
CA TYR A 52 -2.93 1.93 5.40
C TYR A 52 -4.18 1.48 6.17
N ILE A 53 -5.16 0.85 5.53
CA ILE A 53 -6.41 0.41 6.18
C ILE A 53 -6.39 -1.10 6.44
N GLY A 54 -5.85 -1.86 5.49
CA GLY A 54 -5.71 -3.31 5.52
C GLY A 54 -5.16 -3.88 6.83
N PRO A 55 -4.04 -3.37 7.37
CA PRO A 55 -3.46 -3.87 8.62
C PRO A 55 -4.45 -3.87 9.79
N TYR A 56 -5.24 -2.80 9.90
CA TYR A 56 -6.19 -2.64 10.99
C TYR A 56 -7.41 -3.54 10.80
N ILE A 57 -7.86 -3.77 9.57
CA ILE A 57 -8.88 -4.77 9.27
C ILE A 57 -8.34 -6.17 9.61
N GLY A 58 -7.10 -6.46 9.24
CA GLY A 58 -6.40 -7.70 9.51
C GLY A 58 -6.26 -8.02 11.00
N LEU A 59 -6.09 -6.99 11.82
CA LEU A 59 -5.99 -7.09 13.28
C LEU A 59 -7.33 -7.47 13.94
N VAL A 60 -8.48 -7.08 13.37
CA VAL A 60 -9.81 -7.31 13.98
C VAL A 60 -10.08 -8.76 14.36
N PRO A 61 -9.98 -9.77 13.46
CA PRO A 61 -10.23 -11.15 13.85
C PRO A 61 -9.21 -11.68 14.86
N ALA A 62 -7.94 -11.28 14.75
CA ALA A 62 -6.91 -11.67 15.71
C ALA A 62 -7.21 -11.12 17.11
N LEU A 63 -7.66 -9.88 17.21
CA LEU A 63 -8.09 -9.26 18.45
C LEU A 63 -9.29 -9.97 19.07
N ILE A 64 -10.33 -10.24 18.28
CA ILE A 64 -11.53 -10.92 18.76
C ILE A 64 -11.16 -12.28 19.33
N LEU A 65 -10.38 -13.08 18.58
CA LEU A 65 -9.93 -14.40 19.02
C LEU A 65 -9.05 -14.32 20.27
N SER A 66 -8.11 -13.37 20.32
CA SER A 66 -7.21 -13.24 21.47
C SER A 66 -7.94 -12.79 22.73
N LEU A 67 -8.97 -11.94 22.63
CA LEU A 67 -9.79 -11.52 23.76
C LEU A 67 -10.59 -12.67 24.37
N THR A 68 -10.94 -13.69 23.58
CA THR A 68 -11.60 -14.89 24.10
C THR A 68 -10.65 -15.81 24.87
N ASP A 69 -9.35 -15.70 24.63
CA ASP A 69 -8.31 -16.47 25.31
C ASP A 69 -7.83 -15.74 26.58
N SER A 70 -7.23 -14.55 26.44
CA SER A 70 -6.87 -13.71 27.57
C SER A 70 -6.63 -12.25 27.18
N PHE A 71 -6.81 -11.32 28.12
CA PHE A 71 -6.49 -9.90 27.89
C PHE A 71 -5.01 -9.70 27.52
N ASN A 72 -4.11 -10.50 28.11
CA ASN A 72 -2.68 -10.43 27.82
C ASN A 72 -2.38 -10.86 26.37
N THR A 73 -3.02 -11.92 25.88
CA THR A 73 -2.89 -12.38 24.48
C THR A 73 -3.37 -11.30 23.51
N ALA A 74 -4.46 -10.60 23.84
CA ALA A 74 -4.97 -9.50 23.02
C ALA A 74 -4.00 -8.31 22.96
N VAL A 75 -3.40 -7.93 24.09
CA VAL A 75 -2.35 -6.91 24.11
C VAL A 75 -1.14 -7.33 23.27
N MET A 76 -0.73 -8.60 23.36
CA MET A 76 0.37 -9.12 22.53
C MET A 76 0.05 -9.10 21.03
N ALA A 77 -1.20 -9.38 20.63
CA ALA A 77 -1.62 -9.24 19.24
C ALA A 77 -1.45 -7.80 18.72
N ILE A 78 -1.82 -6.80 19.53
CA ILE A 78 -1.61 -5.37 19.19
C ILE A 78 -0.12 -5.06 19.06
N ILE A 79 0.70 -5.52 20.00
CA ILE A 79 2.15 -5.29 20.00
C ILE A 79 2.79 -5.89 18.74
N VAL A 80 2.46 -7.14 18.42
CA VAL A 80 2.96 -7.80 17.20
C VAL A 80 2.51 -7.02 15.96
N CYS A 81 1.24 -6.63 15.88
CA CYS A 81 0.73 -5.84 14.76
C CYS A 81 1.52 -4.53 14.61
N ILE A 82 1.73 -3.77 15.69
CA ILE A 82 2.53 -2.55 15.65
C ILE A 82 3.96 -2.83 15.17
N ILE A 83 4.63 -3.87 15.68
CA ILE A 83 6.00 -4.22 15.26
C ILE A 83 6.04 -4.53 13.76
N VAL A 84 5.13 -5.37 13.27
CA VAL A 84 5.04 -5.72 11.85
C VAL A 84 4.78 -4.46 11.01
N GLN A 85 3.86 -3.58 11.43
CA GLN A 85 3.56 -2.34 10.73
C GLN A 85 4.72 -1.35 10.73
N GLN A 86 5.52 -1.29 11.80
CA GLN A 86 6.72 -0.46 11.84
C GLN A 86 7.79 -0.98 10.89
N ILE A 87 7.95 -2.29 10.77
CA ILE A 87 8.90 -2.88 9.80
C ILE A 87 8.39 -2.64 8.38
N ASP A 88 7.11 -2.87 8.15
CA ASP A 88 6.47 -2.69 6.85
C ASP A 88 6.60 -1.23 6.36
N GLY A 89 6.11 -0.27 7.14
CA GLY A 89 6.09 1.14 6.75
C GLY A 89 7.46 1.78 6.59
N ASN A 90 8.46 1.35 7.37
CA ASN A 90 9.81 1.95 7.33
C ASN A 90 10.78 1.25 6.38
N LEU A 91 10.62 -0.06 6.16
CA LEU A 91 11.58 -0.86 5.38
C LEU A 91 10.93 -1.47 4.13
N ILE A 92 9.84 -2.20 4.27
CA ILE A 92 9.30 -2.98 3.15
C ILE A 92 8.60 -2.08 2.15
N TYR A 93 7.67 -1.26 2.60
CA TYR A 93 6.88 -0.39 1.75
C TYR A 93 7.76 0.54 0.89
N PRO A 94 8.79 1.26 1.42
CA PRO A 94 9.65 2.10 0.60
C PRO A 94 10.51 1.32 -0.41
N ASN A 95 10.98 0.12 -0.05
CA ASN A 95 11.85 -0.68 -0.91
C ASN A 95 11.09 -1.45 -2.00
N VAL A 96 9.82 -1.78 -1.75
CA VAL A 96 8.99 -2.59 -2.66
C VAL A 96 8.08 -1.70 -3.52
N ILE A 97 7.41 -0.71 -2.92
CA ILE A 97 6.39 0.13 -3.58
C ILE A 97 6.85 1.59 -3.74
N GLY A 98 7.47 2.15 -2.70
CA GLY A 98 7.71 3.60 -2.57
C GLY A 98 8.57 4.22 -3.68
N LYS A 99 9.50 3.47 -4.29
CA LYS A 99 10.29 3.96 -5.44
C LYS A 99 9.51 4.00 -6.76
N SER A 100 8.41 3.25 -6.85
CA SER A 100 7.67 3.04 -8.10
C SER A 100 6.58 4.09 -8.30
N VAL A 101 5.99 4.59 -7.22
CA VAL A 101 4.89 5.54 -7.25
C VAL A 101 5.08 6.52 -6.10
N ASP A 102 5.76 7.63 -6.37
CA ASP A 102 6.02 8.73 -5.43
C ASP A 102 4.71 9.45 -5.02
N ILE A 103 3.88 8.77 -4.24
CA ILE A 103 2.57 9.25 -3.80
C ILE A 103 2.66 9.57 -2.33
N HIS A 104 2.29 10.80 -1.97
CA HIS A 104 2.17 11.18 -0.56
C HIS A 104 1.11 10.31 0.14
N PRO A 105 1.38 9.75 1.34
CA PRO A 105 0.44 8.87 2.06
C PRO A 105 -0.98 9.43 2.19
N LEU A 106 -1.09 10.74 2.46
CA LEU A 106 -2.38 11.43 2.54
C LEU A 106 -3.21 11.32 1.25
N THR A 107 -2.56 11.36 0.08
CA THR A 107 -3.23 11.22 -1.22
C THR A 107 -3.82 9.82 -1.36
N ILE A 108 -3.11 8.79 -0.90
CA ILE A 108 -3.61 7.41 -0.91
C ILE A 108 -4.89 7.31 -0.07
N ILE A 109 -4.87 7.85 1.14
CA ILE A 109 -6.05 7.86 2.03
C ILE A 109 -7.24 8.57 1.36
N LEU A 110 -7.02 9.74 0.77
CA LEU A 110 -8.08 10.49 0.07
C LEU A 110 -8.64 9.71 -1.14
N LEU A 111 -7.77 9.07 -1.94
CA LEU A 111 -8.19 8.23 -3.06
C LEU A 111 -9.04 7.06 -2.60
N LEU A 112 -8.65 6.39 -1.52
CA LEU A 112 -9.40 5.26 -0.95
C LEU A 112 -10.81 5.69 -0.50
N LEU A 113 -10.94 6.85 0.15
CA LEU A 113 -12.24 7.39 0.57
C LEU A 113 -13.15 7.71 -0.62
N VAL A 114 -12.61 8.38 -1.64
CA VAL A 114 -13.37 8.76 -2.84
C VAL A 114 -13.75 7.52 -3.65
N ALA A 115 -12.79 6.62 -3.91
CA ALA A 115 -13.01 5.43 -4.70
C ALA A 115 -13.95 4.43 -4.01
N GLY A 116 -13.84 4.30 -2.68
CA GLY A 116 -14.76 3.51 -1.87
C GLY A 116 -16.20 3.99 -1.97
N LYS A 117 -16.42 5.31 -2.01
CA LYS A 117 -17.76 5.88 -2.19
C LYS A 117 -18.33 5.64 -3.60
N ILE A 118 -17.48 5.70 -4.64
CA ILE A 118 -17.92 5.61 -6.04
C ILE A 118 -18.14 4.15 -6.48
N ALA A 119 -17.19 3.27 -6.16
CA ALA A 119 -17.12 1.92 -6.71
C ALA A 119 -16.91 0.83 -5.63
N GLY A 120 -17.07 1.18 -4.35
CA GLY A 120 -16.96 0.23 -3.24
C GLY A 120 -15.57 -0.41 -3.14
N LEU A 121 -15.55 -1.71 -2.81
CA LEU A 121 -14.33 -2.48 -2.63
C LEU A 121 -13.46 -2.54 -3.89
N LEU A 122 -14.08 -2.67 -5.08
CA LEU A 122 -13.35 -2.67 -6.35
C LEU A 122 -12.66 -1.32 -6.59
N GLY A 123 -13.34 -0.22 -6.24
CA GLY A 123 -12.76 1.12 -6.28
C GLY A 123 -11.51 1.24 -5.42
N ILE A 124 -11.58 0.76 -4.18
CA ILE A 124 -10.47 0.81 -3.22
C ILE A 124 -9.24 0.04 -3.76
N ILE A 125 -9.43 -1.18 -4.28
CA ILE A 125 -8.32 -2.01 -4.78
C ILE A 125 -7.68 -1.39 -6.03
N LEU A 126 -8.48 -0.80 -6.93
CA LEU A 126 -8.01 -0.32 -8.22
C LEU A 126 -7.63 1.17 -8.23
N CYS A 127 -7.92 1.94 -7.17
CA CYS A 127 -7.71 3.39 -7.20
C CYS A 127 -6.24 3.81 -7.33
N ILE A 128 -5.33 3.11 -6.66
CA ILE A 128 -3.90 3.42 -6.67
C ILE A 128 -3.27 3.16 -8.04
N PRO A 129 -3.46 2.00 -8.69
CA PRO A 129 -2.92 1.81 -10.05
C PRO A 129 -3.55 2.77 -11.05
N PHE A 130 -4.84 3.10 -10.91
CA PHE A 130 -5.49 4.10 -11.75
C PHE A 130 -4.88 5.50 -11.57
N TYR A 131 -4.64 5.91 -10.32
CA TYR A 131 -3.96 7.17 -10.02
C TYR A 131 -2.52 7.19 -10.56
N ALA A 132 -1.78 6.09 -10.45
CA ALA A 132 -0.43 5.98 -11.00
C ALA A 132 -0.41 6.24 -12.51
N ILE A 133 -1.37 5.68 -13.25
CA ILE A 133 -1.54 5.90 -14.68
C ILE A 133 -1.79 7.39 -14.99
N ILE A 134 -2.77 8.00 -14.29
CA ILE A 134 -3.07 9.43 -14.47
C ILE A 134 -1.84 10.29 -14.20
N LYS A 135 -1.10 10.01 -13.12
CA LYS A 135 0.11 10.75 -12.75
C LYS A 135 1.17 10.67 -13.85
N VAL A 136 1.37 9.50 -14.48
CA VAL A 136 2.31 9.31 -15.59
C VAL A 136 1.89 10.12 -16.82
N ILE A 137 0.60 10.12 -17.16
CA ILE A 137 0.07 10.90 -18.30
C ILE A 137 0.29 12.40 -18.06
N VAL A 138 -0.08 12.91 -16.88
CA VAL A 138 0.09 14.33 -16.54
C VAL A 138 1.56 14.74 -16.57
N LYS A 139 2.46 13.89 -16.05
CA LYS A 139 3.90 14.14 -16.10
C LYS A 139 4.41 14.23 -17.53
N HIS A 140 3.99 13.30 -18.38
CA HIS A 140 4.43 13.26 -19.78
C HIS A 140 3.93 14.47 -20.58
N VAL A 141 2.65 14.85 -20.41
CA VAL A 141 2.09 16.07 -21.04
C VAL A 141 2.85 17.31 -20.61
N ARG A 142 3.17 17.43 -19.31
CA ARG A 142 3.93 18.57 -18.79
C ARG A 142 5.36 18.62 -19.36
N GLU A 143 6.04 17.49 -19.49
CA GLU A 143 7.35 17.40 -20.13
C GLU A 143 7.30 17.86 -21.59
N VAL A 144 6.31 17.41 -22.37
CA VAL A 144 6.15 17.82 -23.77
C VAL A 144 5.94 19.34 -23.91
N ILE A 145 5.07 19.94 -23.09
CA ILE A 145 4.80 21.39 -23.12
C ILE A 145 6.05 22.21 -22.77
N ILE A 146 6.88 21.73 -21.84
CA ILE A 146 8.11 22.43 -21.44
C ILE A 146 9.13 22.42 -22.59
N LEU A 147 9.32 21.28 -23.25
CA LEU A 147 10.24 21.16 -24.38
C LEU A 147 9.82 22.03 -25.58
N GLU A 148 8.52 22.18 -25.81
CA GLU A 148 7.98 23.06 -26.86
C GLU A 148 8.21 24.55 -26.55
N ASN A 149 8.17 24.95 -25.27
CA ASN A 149 8.50 26.32 -24.87
C ASN A 149 10.01 26.62 -24.97
N GLU A 150 10.88 25.70 -24.56
CA GLU A 150 12.34 25.90 -24.65
C GLU A 150 12.82 26.01 -26.11
N SER A 151 12.31 25.15 -27.00
CA SER A 151 12.62 25.23 -28.43
C SER A 151 12.10 26.52 -29.10
N SER A 152 10.97 27.07 -28.61
CA SER A 152 10.45 28.35 -29.09
C SER A 152 11.27 29.56 -28.65
N ASP A 153 11.94 29.48 -27.50
CA ASP A 153 12.81 30.53 -26.97
C ASP A 153 14.20 30.53 -27.62
N GLU A 154 14.79 29.35 -27.91
CA GLU A 154 16.06 29.25 -28.65
C GLU A 154 15.95 29.88 -30.06
N VAL A 155 14.85 29.61 -30.78
CA VAL A 155 14.59 30.17 -32.13
C VAL A 155 14.42 31.70 -32.11
N LYS A 156 14.05 32.29 -30.97
CA LYS A 156 13.96 33.75 -30.81
C LYS A 156 15.30 34.40 -30.48
N ILE A 157 16.21 33.71 -29.81
CA ILE A 157 17.54 34.23 -29.45
C ILE A 157 18.48 34.24 -30.66
N GLU A 158 18.30 33.30 -31.59
CA GLU A 158 19.12 33.17 -32.80
C GLU A 158 18.71 34.14 -33.94
N LYS A 159 17.63 34.91 -33.77
CA LYS A 159 17.12 35.90 -34.73
C LYS A 159 17.39 37.33 -34.25
#